data_AF-A0A920ANL2-F1
#
_entry.id   AF-A0A920ANL2-F1
#
_cell.length_a   1.000
_cell.length_b   1.000
_cell.length_c   1.000
_cell.angle_alpha   90.00
_cell.angle_beta   90.00
_cell.angle_gamma   90.00
#
_symmetry.space_group_name_H-M   'P 1'
#
loop_
_entity.id
_entity.type
_entity.pdbx_description
1 polymer ?
#
loop_
_entity_poly.entity_id
_entity_poly.type
_entity_poly.pdbx_seq_one_letter_code
_entity_poly.pdbx_strand_id
1 'polypeptide(L)'
;MLVESGVYKKVMECSAFHPESEAARRQVVVHNDFKPDNILIDPDTSLLNVIDYDLVQVGPAVMDFGLPYTMWLGSRFTNFKYREAFIKSYLNASNLPLGEKEVTQFMLDCEVNTIVAFPGLLANLYDAEVPLLRGIKHPTAKPDFLSGGSEVSPTGIELVDLLADAVFTIKSDKVLINNCLKDGLVMTMFKLEGFGSKALNSWLKEMQRNKMLRLFGIAETDDGELYVSEHARN
;
A
#
# COMPACT_ATOMS: atom_id res chain seq x y z
N MET A 1 4.49 26.07 12.22
CA MET A 1 5.25 25.40 13.29
C MET A 1 5.16 23.92 12.98
N LEU A 2 6.25 23.32 12.48
CA LEU A 2 6.31 21.93 12.06
C LEU A 2 6.28 21.04 13.31
N VAL A 3 5.34 20.11 13.40
CA VAL A 3 5.36 19.05 14.41
C VAL A 3 5.96 17.82 13.75
N GLU A 4 7.20 17.47 14.13
CA GLU A 4 7.87 16.26 13.66
C GLU A 4 7.39 15.06 14.50
N SER A 5 6.46 14.26 13.97
CA SER A 5 6.00 13.04 14.64
C SER A 5 7.03 11.89 14.63
N GLY A 6 8.07 12.00 13.79
CA GLY A 6 9.07 10.95 13.58
C GLY A 6 8.57 9.73 12.79
N VAL A 7 7.27 9.64 12.50
CA VAL A 7 6.65 8.47 11.85
C VAL A 7 7.16 8.29 10.43
N TYR A 8 7.18 9.36 9.63
CA TYR A 8 7.68 9.31 8.26
C TYR A 8 9.13 8.81 8.23
N LYS A 9 10.00 9.42 9.03
CA LYS A 9 11.40 9.00 9.18
C LYS A 9 11.49 7.51 9.54
N LYS A 10 10.69 7.06 10.53
CA LYS A 10 10.69 5.66 10.95
C LYS A 10 10.24 4.70 9.85
N VAL A 11 9.25 5.07 9.04
CA VAL A 11 8.81 4.26 7.89
C VAL A 11 9.95 4.14 6.88
N MET A 12 10.57 5.27 6.52
CA MET A 12 11.64 5.29 5.53
C MET A 12 12.88 4.50 6.00
N GLU A 13 13.16 4.51 7.31
CA GLU A 13 14.27 3.80 7.94
C GLU A 13 13.94 2.34 8.32
N CYS A 14 12.67 1.92 8.23
CA CYS A 14 12.26 0.57 8.62
C CYS A 14 12.69 -0.46 7.57
N SER A 15 13.69 -1.28 7.93
CA SER A 15 14.23 -2.33 7.05
C SER A 15 13.20 -3.39 6.64
N ALA A 16 12.17 -3.63 7.45
CA ALA A 16 11.11 -4.58 7.10
C ALA A 16 10.37 -4.15 5.83
N PHE A 17 10.26 -2.84 5.58
CA PHE A 17 9.57 -2.26 4.42
C PHE A 17 10.47 -2.09 3.19
N HIS A 18 11.78 -2.33 3.34
CA HIS A 18 12.69 -2.27 2.19
C HIS A 18 12.44 -3.45 1.24
N PRO A 19 12.50 -3.22 -0.08
CA PRO A 19 12.37 -4.28 -1.06
C PRO A 19 13.55 -5.28 -0.97
N GLU A 20 13.25 -6.57 -1.03
CA GLU A 20 14.26 -7.62 -0.96
C GLU A 20 14.73 -8.10 -2.34
N SER A 21 13.83 -8.10 -3.32
CA SER A 21 14.20 -8.54 -4.67
C SER A 21 15.17 -7.54 -5.32
N GLU A 22 16.16 -8.09 -6.03
CA GLU A 22 17.10 -7.30 -6.84
C GLU A 22 16.35 -6.36 -7.79
N ALA A 23 15.29 -6.88 -8.41
CA ALA A 23 14.50 -6.14 -9.36
C ALA A 23 13.77 -4.96 -8.73
N ALA A 24 13.20 -5.09 -7.53
CA ALA A 24 12.45 -4.04 -6.84
C ALA A 24 13.35 -2.97 -6.21
N ARG A 25 14.53 -3.36 -5.70
CA ARG A 25 15.44 -2.45 -4.97
C ARG A 25 16.33 -1.59 -5.86
N ARG A 26 16.48 -1.94 -7.14
CA ARG A 26 17.26 -1.15 -8.11
C ARG A 26 16.81 0.29 -8.08
N GLN A 27 17.79 1.18 -8.05
CA GLN A 27 17.56 2.62 -8.20
C GLN A 27 17.29 2.92 -9.67
N VAL A 28 16.12 3.47 -9.93
CA VAL A 28 15.66 3.86 -11.27
C VAL A 28 15.00 5.22 -11.20
N VAL A 29 14.74 5.82 -12.35
CA VAL A 29 13.83 6.97 -12.44
C VAL A 29 12.42 6.42 -12.30
N VAL A 30 11.75 6.76 -11.19
CA VAL A 30 10.37 6.37 -10.90
C VAL A 30 9.41 7.50 -11.26
N HIS A 31 8.21 7.14 -11.70
CA HIS A 31 7.15 8.10 -12.03
C HIS A 31 6.50 8.71 -10.79
N ASN A 32 6.35 7.92 -9.72
CA ASN A 32 5.62 8.20 -8.47
C ASN A 32 4.12 8.49 -8.59
N ASP A 33 3.62 8.72 -9.79
CA ASP A 33 2.19 8.91 -10.06
C ASP A 33 1.71 8.01 -11.20
N PHE A 34 2.15 6.74 -11.17
CA PHE A 34 1.77 5.78 -12.21
C PHE A 34 0.31 5.35 -12.00
N LYS A 35 -0.59 5.88 -12.83
CA LYS A 35 -2.04 5.62 -12.77
C LYS A 35 -2.65 5.60 -14.18
N PRO A 36 -3.79 4.92 -14.40
CA PRO A 36 -4.35 4.72 -15.75
C PRO A 36 -4.62 6.01 -16.54
N ASP A 37 -5.02 7.09 -15.88
CA ASP A 37 -5.23 8.42 -16.47
C ASP A 37 -3.93 9.10 -16.93
N ASN A 38 -2.79 8.65 -16.42
CA ASN A 38 -1.45 9.07 -16.87
C ASN A 38 -0.89 8.17 -17.98
N ILE A 39 -1.70 7.26 -18.55
CA ILE A 39 -1.33 6.39 -19.67
C ILE A 39 -2.24 6.67 -20.86
N LEU A 40 -1.66 7.26 -21.91
CA LEU A 40 -2.35 7.51 -23.17
C LEU A 40 -2.10 6.37 -24.16
N ILE A 41 -3.14 6.02 -24.91
CA ILE A 41 -3.05 5.04 -26.00
C ILE A 41 -3.08 5.79 -27.31
N ASP A 42 -2.05 5.62 -28.13
CA ASP A 42 -2.06 6.06 -29.52
C ASP A 42 -3.11 5.23 -30.29
N PRO A 43 -4.16 5.84 -30.87
CA PRO A 43 -5.24 5.10 -31.53
C PRO A 43 -4.79 4.37 -32.80
N ASP A 44 -3.71 4.83 -33.45
CA ASP A 44 -3.24 4.26 -34.72
C ASP A 44 -2.28 3.10 -34.48
N THR A 45 -1.46 3.19 -33.43
CA THR A 45 -0.39 2.21 -33.14
C THR A 45 -0.66 1.32 -31.92
N SER A 46 -1.65 1.67 -31.10
CA SER A 46 -1.89 1.08 -29.77
C SER A 46 -0.70 1.18 -28.81
N LEU A 47 0.28 2.05 -29.09
CA LEU A 47 1.39 2.29 -28.20
C LEU A 47 0.94 3.07 -26.96
N LEU A 48 1.45 2.64 -25.81
CA LEU A 48 1.20 3.29 -24.52
C LEU A 48 2.26 4.37 -24.29
N ASN A 49 1.80 5.59 -24.02
CA ASN A 49 2.63 6.73 -23.69
C ASN A 49 2.31 7.21 -22.27
N VAL A 50 3.34 7.43 -21.46
CA VAL A 50 3.20 7.94 -20.10
C VAL A 50 3.29 9.46 -20.12
N ILE A 51 2.46 10.13 -19.32
CA ILE A 51 2.41 11.59 -19.16
C ILE A 51 2.46 11.95 -17.66
N ASP A 52 2.51 13.24 -17.34
CA ASP A 52 2.44 13.77 -15.97
C ASP A 52 3.66 13.41 -15.10
N TYR A 53 4.83 13.86 -15.53
CA TYR A 53 6.13 13.57 -14.93
C TYR A 53 6.51 14.49 -13.74
N ASP A 54 5.55 15.22 -13.16
CA ASP A 54 5.82 16.25 -12.14
C ASP A 54 6.38 15.67 -10.83
N LEU A 55 6.11 14.39 -10.54
CA LEU A 55 6.58 13.70 -9.33
C LEU A 55 7.79 12.80 -9.57
N VAL A 56 8.42 12.85 -10.74
CA VAL A 56 9.56 11.98 -11.06
C VAL A 56 10.72 12.19 -10.09
N GLN A 57 11.29 11.07 -9.61
CA GLN A 57 12.52 11.10 -8.82
C GLN A 57 13.36 9.85 -9.06
N VAL A 58 14.57 9.80 -8.48
CA VAL A 58 15.35 8.56 -8.38
C VAL A 58 14.95 7.83 -7.11
N GLY A 59 14.59 6.55 -7.23
CA GLY A 59 14.25 5.71 -6.08
C GLY A 59 14.19 4.23 -6.43
N PRO A 60 13.87 3.36 -5.44
CA PRO A 60 13.63 1.95 -5.69
C PRO A 60 12.49 1.74 -6.69
N ALA A 61 12.69 0.84 -7.66
CA ALA A 61 11.70 0.54 -8.71
C ALA A 61 10.30 0.20 -8.18
N VAL A 62 10.20 -0.38 -6.98
CA VAL A 62 8.91 -0.73 -6.36
C VAL A 62 8.03 0.48 -6.02
N MET A 63 8.57 1.69 -5.95
CA MET A 63 7.79 2.90 -5.63
C MET A 63 6.67 3.16 -6.64
N ASP A 64 6.85 2.77 -7.91
CA ASP A 64 5.80 2.89 -8.93
C ASP A 64 4.70 1.84 -8.81
N PHE A 65 4.75 0.94 -7.83
CA PHE A 65 3.81 -0.19 -7.72
C PHE A 65 2.88 -0.07 -6.50
N GLY A 66 3.28 0.58 -5.41
CA GLY A 66 2.46 0.64 -4.19
C GLY A 66 1.09 1.29 -4.39
N LEU A 67 1.04 2.44 -5.07
CA LEU A 67 -0.23 3.11 -5.41
C LEU A 67 -1.07 2.26 -6.37
N PRO A 68 -0.54 1.78 -7.52
CA PRO A 68 -1.28 0.85 -8.38
C PRO A 68 -1.81 -0.38 -7.68
N TYR A 69 -1.00 -1.05 -6.85
CA TYR A 69 -1.44 -2.22 -6.11
C TYR A 69 -2.55 -1.89 -5.12
N THR A 70 -2.63 -0.66 -4.63
CA THR A 70 -3.74 -0.26 -3.76
C THR A 70 -5.02 0.06 -4.55
N MET A 71 -4.90 0.60 -5.76
CA MET A 71 -6.00 1.25 -6.48
C MET A 71 -6.56 0.49 -7.69
N TRP A 72 -5.72 -0.25 -8.42
CA TRP A 72 -6.10 -0.83 -9.72
C TRP A 72 -5.55 -2.24 -9.97
N LEU A 73 -4.35 -2.54 -9.48
CA LEU A 73 -3.65 -3.81 -9.70
C LEU A 73 -3.82 -4.80 -8.54
N GLY A 74 -4.19 -4.35 -7.34
CA GLY A 74 -4.28 -5.21 -6.16
C GLY A 74 -5.30 -6.34 -6.25
N SER A 75 -5.23 -7.23 -5.26
CA SER A 75 -6.12 -8.40 -5.11
C SER A 75 -7.61 -8.08 -5.09
N ARG A 76 -7.99 -6.84 -4.73
CA ARG A 76 -9.38 -6.39 -4.79
C ARG A 76 -9.89 -6.29 -6.23
N PHE A 77 -9.05 -5.86 -7.16
CA PHE A 77 -9.43 -5.51 -8.52
C PHE A 77 -9.01 -6.57 -9.54
N THR A 78 -7.98 -7.35 -9.20
CA THR A 78 -7.41 -8.36 -10.08
C THR A 78 -7.20 -9.67 -9.33
N ASN A 79 -6.79 -10.72 -10.06
CA ASN A 79 -6.44 -12.00 -9.47
C ASN A 79 -4.91 -12.23 -9.48
N PHE A 80 -4.46 -13.26 -8.77
CA PHE A 80 -3.05 -13.65 -8.71
C PHE A 80 -2.41 -13.78 -10.10
N LYS A 81 -3.05 -14.49 -11.04
CA LYS A 81 -2.50 -14.74 -12.39
C LYS A 81 -2.32 -13.45 -13.18
N TYR A 82 -3.24 -12.49 -13.02
CA TYR A 82 -3.13 -11.20 -13.67
C TYR A 82 -1.92 -10.40 -13.14
N ARG A 83 -1.78 -10.29 -11.81
CA ARG A 83 -0.62 -9.61 -11.20
C ARG A 83 0.70 -10.32 -11.56
N GLU A 84 0.70 -11.65 -11.56
CA GLU A 84 1.86 -12.45 -11.97
C GLU A 84 2.27 -12.13 -13.43
N ALA A 85 1.30 -12.10 -14.35
CA ALA A 85 1.55 -11.75 -15.75
C ALA A 85 2.04 -10.31 -15.92
N PHE A 86 1.48 -9.37 -15.15
CA PHE A 86 1.90 -7.98 -15.13
C PHE A 86 3.36 -7.84 -14.68
N ILE A 87 3.73 -8.46 -13.56
CA ILE A 87 5.12 -8.45 -13.06
C ILE A 87 6.07 -9.15 -14.03
N LYS A 88 5.70 -10.30 -14.61
CA LYS A 88 6.51 -10.96 -15.65
C LYS A 88 6.74 -10.05 -16.86
N SER A 89 5.73 -9.29 -17.27
CA SER A 89 5.84 -8.35 -18.39
C SER A 89 6.80 -7.21 -18.06
N TYR A 90 6.70 -6.63 -16.86
CA TYR A 90 7.61 -5.59 -16.38
C TYR A 90 9.06 -6.08 -16.31
N LEU A 91 9.29 -7.25 -15.70
CA LEU A 91 10.62 -7.84 -15.58
C LEU A 91 11.23 -8.14 -16.96
N ASN A 92 10.43 -8.66 -17.89
CA ASN A 92 10.87 -8.95 -19.25
C ASN A 92 11.25 -7.67 -19.99
N ALA A 93 10.40 -6.64 -19.95
CA ALA A 93 10.68 -5.34 -20.57
C ALA A 93 11.91 -4.65 -19.95
N SER A 94 12.20 -4.94 -18.68
CA SER A 94 13.38 -4.43 -17.96
C SER A 94 14.64 -5.28 -18.17
N ASN A 95 14.59 -6.34 -18.97
CA ASN A 95 15.67 -7.33 -19.14
C ASN A 95 16.15 -7.95 -17.80
N LEU A 96 15.20 -8.28 -16.93
CA LEU A 96 15.45 -8.88 -15.60
C LEU A 96 15.04 -10.36 -15.57
N PRO A 97 15.58 -11.14 -14.62
CA PRO A 97 15.22 -12.56 -14.49
C PRO A 97 13.72 -12.78 -14.26
N LEU A 98 13.18 -13.82 -14.90
CA LEU A 98 11.74 -14.17 -14.92
C LEU A 98 11.41 -15.45 -14.12
N GLY A 99 12.33 -15.92 -13.29
CA GLY A 99 12.10 -17.12 -12.49
C GLY A 99 10.95 -16.94 -11.51
N GLU A 100 10.31 -18.05 -11.14
CA GLU A 100 9.16 -18.05 -10.22
C GLU A 100 9.51 -17.36 -8.90
N LYS A 101 10.73 -17.59 -8.40
CA LYS A 101 11.23 -16.95 -7.18
C LYS A 101 11.29 -15.43 -7.35
N GLU A 102 11.86 -14.93 -8.45
CA GLU A 102 12.04 -13.50 -8.68
C GLU A 102 10.69 -12.78 -8.86
N VAL A 103 9.75 -13.40 -9.59
CA VAL A 103 8.38 -12.88 -9.74
C VAL A 103 7.68 -12.83 -8.39
N THR A 104 7.74 -13.92 -7.61
CA THR A 104 7.11 -14.03 -6.28
C THR A 104 7.67 -12.97 -5.32
N GLN A 105 8.99 -12.80 -5.28
CA GLN A 105 9.63 -11.80 -4.42
C GLN A 105 9.25 -10.38 -4.83
N PHE A 106 9.26 -10.06 -6.13
CA PHE A 106 8.85 -8.73 -6.59
C PHE A 106 7.38 -8.43 -6.27
N MET A 107 6.49 -9.41 -6.47
CA MET A 107 5.08 -9.27 -6.10
C MET A 107 4.91 -9.02 -4.60
N LEU A 108 5.70 -9.71 -3.75
CA LEU A 108 5.67 -9.48 -2.31
C LEU A 108 6.20 -8.09 -1.94
N ASP A 109 7.27 -7.63 -2.58
CA ASP A 109 7.78 -6.26 -2.40
C ASP A 109 6.70 -5.22 -2.76
N CYS A 110 5.91 -5.44 -3.82
CA CYS A 110 4.79 -4.57 -4.18
C CYS A 110 3.69 -4.55 -3.10
N GLU A 111 3.32 -5.72 -2.57
CA GLU A 111 2.35 -5.83 -1.47
C GLU A 111 2.82 -5.12 -0.21
N VAL A 112 4.09 -5.28 0.18
CA VAL A 112 4.70 -4.53 1.30
C VAL A 112 4.71 -3.03 1.01
N ASN A 113 5.01 -2.64 -0.23
CA ASN A 113 5.02 -1.23 -0.62
C ASN A 113 3.62 -0.59 -0.56
N THR A 114 2.52 -1.35 -0.56
CA THR A 114 1.18 -0.77 -0.26
C THR A 114 1.12 -0.17 1.15
N ILE A 115 1.90 -0.70 2.11
CA ILE A 115 2.02 -0.13 3.47
C ILE A 115 2.81 1.18 3.44
N VAL A 116 3.77 1.33 2.54
CA VAL A 116 4.61 2.55 2.45
C VAL A 116 3.91 3.63 1.62
N ALA A 117 3.35 3.23 0.49
CA ALA A 117 2.76 4.11 -0.51
C ALA A 117 1.36 4.55 -0.14
N PHE A 118 0.63 3.83 0.73
CA PHE A 118 -0.76 4.17 1.02
C PHE A 118 -0.88 5.04 2.29
N PRO A 119 -1.23 6.33 2.14
CA PRO A 119 -1.49 7.21 3.27
C PRO A 119 -2.83 6.89 3.93
N GLY A 120 -3.71 6.06 3.36
CA GLY A 120 -5.04 5.80 3.92
C GLY A 120 -5.11 4.68 4.96
N LEU A 121 -4.23 3.67 4.89
CA LEU A 121 -4.05 2.72 5.99
C LEU A 121 -3.39 3.44 7.16
N LEU A 122 -2.64 4.50 6.88
CA LEU A 122 -1.88 5.21 7.86
C LEU A 122 -2.39 6.65 8.04
N ALA A 123 -3.61 6.99 7.60
CA ALA A 123 -4.10 8.38 7.58
C ALA A 123 -4.28 8.95 8.99
N ASN A 124 -4.27 8.08 10.01
CA ASN A 124 -4.22 8.49 11.41
C ASN A 124 -2.80 8.76 11.92
N LEU A 125 -1.78 8.39 11.15
CA LEU A 125 -0.36 8.40 11.52
C LEU A 125 0.52 9.25 10.61
N TYR A 126 0.21 9.28 9.32
CA TYR A 126 0.69 10.27 8.35
C TYR A 126 -0.29 11.39 8.41
N ASP A 127 -0.40 11.90 9.63
CA ASP A 127 -0.53 13.29 9.91
C ASP A 127 0.92 13.89 9.91
N ALA A 128 1.65 14.00 8.75
CA ALA A 128 2.42 15.25 8.41
C ALA A 128 2.89 15.57 6.95
N GLU A 129 2.88 14.70 5.93
CA GLU A 129 3.56 15.02 4.63
C GLU A 129 2.71 15.23 3.35
N VAL A 130 1.38 15.29 3.48
CA VAL A 130 0.51 16.08 2.59
C VAL A 130 -0.05 17.19 3.48
N PRO A 131 -0.06 18.50 3.16
CA PRO A 131 -0.06 19.67 4.07
C PRO A 131 -1.00 19.81 5.30
N LEU A 132 -1.70 18.78 5.79
CA LEU A 132 -2.95 18.86 6.54
C LEU A 132 -2.95 18.19 7.90
N LEU A 133 -1.76 18.09 8.45
CA LEU A 133 -1.50 16.94 9.23
C LEU A 133 -0.88 17.32 10.60
N ARG A 134 -1.15 18.54 11.07
CA ARG A 134 -1.88 18.86 12.31
C ARG A 134 -1.72 20.34 12.69
N GLY A 135 -2.79 20.89 13.28
CA GLY A 135 -2.78 22.17 14.01
C GLY A 135 -3.66 23.28 13.43
N ILE A 136 -4.24 23.09 12.25
CA ILE A 136 -5.24 24.01 11.67
C ILE A 136 -6.41 23.17 11.19
N LYS A 137 -7.65 23.59 11.48
CA LYS A 137 -8.87 22.99 10.88
C LYS A 137 -8.69 22.96 9.36
N HIS A 138 -8.51 21.77 8.79
CA HIS A 138 -8.64 21.62 7.34
C HIS A 138 -10.14 21.67 6.99
N PRO A 139 -10.58 22.47 6.00
CA PRO A 139 -11.98 22.55 5.63
C PRO A 139 -12.63 21.21 5.24
N THR A 140 -11.85 20.16 4.94
CA THR A 140 -12.36 18.81 4.65
C THR A 140 -12.11 17.78 5.76
N ALA A 141 -11.43 18.14 6.87
CA ALA A 141 -11.31 17.23 8.00
C ALA A 141 -12.70 16.97 8.58
N LYS A 142 -13.04 15.69 8.81
CA LYS A 142 -14.32 15.35 9.44
C LYS A 142 -14.36 15.99 10.84
N PRO A 143 -15.47 16.67 11.21
CA PRO A 143 -15.69 17.08 12.58
C PRO A 143 -15.51 15.88 13.54
N ASP A 144 -14.90 16.11 14.70
CA ASP A 144 -14.70 15.14 15.79
C ASP A 144 -13.63 14.05 15.58
N PHE A 145 -12.75 14.19 14.59
CA PHE A 145 -11.60 13.29 14.43
C PHE A 145 -10.44 13.67 15.35
N LEU A 146 -10.24 12.92 16.44
CA LEU A 146 -9.05 13.02 17.29
C LEU A 146 -7.97 12.07 16.75
N SER A 147 -7.20 12.52 15.77
CA SER A 147 -5.95 11.85 15.45
C SER A 147 -4.94 12.22 16.56
N GLY A 148 -4.68 11.31 17.50
CA GLY A 148 -3.58 11.40 18.47
C GLY A 148 -3.83 12.13 19.82
N GLY A 149 -2.93 11.85 20.76
CA GLY A 149 -2.97 12.26 22.17
C GLY A 149 -2.21 11.23 23.02
N SER A 150 -1.84 11.56 24.25
CA SER A 150 -1.11 10.63 25.16
C SER A 150 -1.91 9.38 25.52
N GLU A 151 -3.22 9.38 25.25
CA GLU A 151 -4.14 8.28 25.52
C GLU A 151 -4.45 7.43 24.28
N VAL A 152 -3.92 7.79 23.10
CA VAL A 152 -4.16 7.07 21.84
C VAL A 152 -3.08 6.02 21.63
N SER A 153 -3.50 4.75 21.54
CA SER A 153 -2.63 3.60 21.27
C SER A 153 -3.25 2.66 20.20
N PRO A 154 -2.46 2.11 19.27
CA PRO A 154 -1.03 2.36 19.10
C PRO A 154 -0.74 3.77 18.59
N THR A 155 0.35 4.37 19.08
CA THR A 155 0.92 5.58 18.48
C THR A 155 1.41 5.29 17.06
N GLY A 156 1.72 6.33 16.27
CA GLY A 156 2.23 6.10 14.91
C GLY A 156 3.55 5.36 14.86
N ILE A 157 4.42 5.61 15.84
CA ILE A 157 5.70 4.93 15.98
C ILE A 157 5.49 3.46 16.36
N GLU A 158 4.57 3.17 17.28
CA GLU A 158 4.23 1.80 17.67
C GLU A 158 3.54 1.04 16.54
N LEU A 159 2.70 1.70 15.73
CA LEU A 159 2.09 1.01 14.59
C LEU A 159 3.15 0.64 13.54
N VAL A 160 4.14 1.49 13.29
CA VAL A 160 5.24 1.13 12.38
C VAL A 160 5.93 -0.15 12.86
N ASP A 161 6.16 -0.30 14.17
CA ASP A 161 6.72 -1.54 14.73
C ASP A 161 5.77 -2.74 14.53
N LEU A 162 4.48 -2.56 14.83
CA LEU A 162 3.47 -3.62 14.66
C LEU A 162 3.36 -4.08 13.20
N LEU A 163 3.42 -3.16 12.25
CA LEU A 163 3.40 -3.45 10.81
C LEU A 163 4.72 -4.09 10.36
N ALA A 164 5.86 -3.67 10.90
CA ALA A 164 7.15 -4.29 10.63
C ALA A 164 7.18 -5.76 11.11
N ASP A 165 6.67 -6.02 12.31
CA ASP A 165 6.54 -7.38 12.87
C ASP A 165 5.59 -8.25 12.02
N ALA A 166 4.49 -7.67 11.54
CA ALA A 166 3.58 -8.35 10.62
C ALA A 166 4.26 -8.72 9.30
N VAL A 167 5.01 -7.79 8.70
CA VAL A 167 5.79 -8.04 7.47
C VAL A 167 6.85 -9.11 7.70
N PHE A 168 7.57 -9.07 8.82
CA PHE A 168 8.54 -10.11 9.18
C PHE A 168 7.89 -11.49 9.32
N THR A 169 6.73 -11.56 9.97
CA THR A 169 5.94 -12.78 10.13
C THR A 169 5.56 -13.36 8.76
N ILE A 170 5.08 -12.53 7.83
CA ILE A 170 4.73 -12.95 6.47
C ILE A 170 5.96 -13.49 5.74
N LYS A 171 7.06 -12.73 5.73
CA LYS A 171 8.29 -13.09 5.00
C LYS A 171 8.92 -14.41 5.50
N SER A 172 8.64 -14.78 6.74
CA SER A 172 9.17 -16.00 7.38
C SER A 172 8.36 -17.27 7.08
N ASP A 173 7.18 -17.16 6.46
CA ASP A 173 6.27 -18.29 6.21
C ASP A 173 5.77 -18.32 4.75
N LYS A 174 6.14 -19.37 4.02
CA LYS A 174 5.73 -19.57 2.62
C LYS A 174 4.22 -19.62 2.42
N VAL A 175 3.49 -20.16 3.39
CA VAL A 175 2.02 -20.21 3.34
C VAL A 175 1.45 -18.80 3.46
N LEU A 176 2.01 -17.98 4.36
CA LEU A 176 1.60 -16.58 4.51
C LEU A 176 1.96 -15.74 3.29
N ILE A 177 3.12 -15.96 2.68
CA ILE A 177 3.47 -15.32 1.40
C ILE A 177 2.41 -15.64 0.35
N ASN A 178 2.08 -16.92 0.15
CA ASN A 178 1.08 -17.32 -0.84
C ASN A 178 -0.30 -16.72 -0.55
N ASN A 179 -0.72 -16.67 0.71
CA ASN A 179 -1.97 -16.03 1.12
C ASN A 179 -1.95 -14.53 0.81
N CYS A 180 -0.87 -13.82 1.15
CA CYS A 180 -0.71 -12.40 0.85
C CYS A 180 -0.73 -12.13 -0.66
N LEU A 181 -0.02 -12.93 -1.46
CA LEU A 181 -0.01 -12.74 -2.91
C LEU A 181 -1.36 -13.05 -3.54
N LYS A 182 -2.18 -13.90 -2.93
CA LYS A 182 -3.53 -14.21 -3.39
C LYS A 182 -4.52 -13.13 -2.98
N ASP A 183 -4.62 -12.87 -1.69
CA ASP A 183 -5.68 -12.07 -1.07
C ASP A 183 -5.29 -10.60 -0.86
N GLY A 184 -4.01 -10.26 -0.98
CA GLY A 184 -3.43 -8.97 -0.61
C GLY A 184 -2.92 -8.99 0.83
N LEU A 185 -1.85 -8.23 1.11
CA LEU A 185 -1.22 -8.21 2.43
C LEU A 185 -2.17 -7.73 3.52
N VAL A 186 -2.81 -6.57 3.31
CA VAL A 186 -3.71 -5.95 4.30
C VAL A 186 -4.91 -6.85 4.60
N MET A 187 -5.49 -7.46 3.57
CA MET A 187 -6.60 -8.40 3.72
C MET A 187 -6.16 -9.66 4.49
N THR A 188 -4.98 -10.20 4.20
CA THR A 188 -4.45 -11.36 4.91
C THR A 188 -4.20 -11.05 6.38
N MET A 189 -3.58 -9.90 6.66
CA MET A 189 -3.35 -9.40 8.01
C MET A 189 -4.67 -9.18 8.77
N PHE A 190 -5.71 -8.68 8.09
CA PHE A 190 -7.04 -8.50 8.68
C PHE A 190 -7.72 -9.85 9.00
N LYS A 191 -7.76 -10.78 8.05
CA LYS A 191 -8.36 -12.11 8.23
C LYS A 191 -7.70 -12.92 9.35
N LEU A 192 -6.39 -12.72 9.54
CA LEU A 192 -5.60 -13.40 10.55
C LEU A 192 -5.42 -12.57 11.83
N GLU A 193 -6.30 -11.58 12.04
CA GLU A 193 -6.39 -10.82 13.30
C GLU A 193 -5.03 -10.21 13.71
N GLY A 194 -4.35 -9.55 12.77
CA GLY A 194 -3.03 -8.95 13.01
C GLY A 194 -1.97 -9.99 13.35
N PHE A 195 -2.11 -11.22 12.86
CA PHE A 195 -1.24 -12.36 13.14
C PHE A 195 -1.11 -12.67 14.65
N GLY A 196 -2.20 -12.46 15.39
CA GLY A 196 -2.26 -12.66 16.85
C GLY A 196 -1.88 -11.43 17.68
N SER A 197 -1.44 -10.33 17.05
CA SER A 197 -1.21 -9.06 17.75
C SER A 197 -2.53 -8.36 18.08
N LYS A 198 -2.90 -8.35 19.36
CA LYS A 198 -4.12 -7.68 19.85
C LYS A 198 -4.16 -6.19 19.51
N ALA A 199 -3.01 -5.50 19.62
CA ALA A 199 -2.92 -4.07 19.33
C ALA A 199 -3.17 -3.79 17.85
N LEU A 200 -2.50 -4.56 16.96
CA LEU A 200 -2.67 -4.43 15.52
C LEU A 200 -4.09 -4.80 15.08
N ASN A 201 -4.67 -5.87 15.64
CA ASN A 201 -6.05 -6.26 15.34
C ASN A 201 -7.06 -5.19 15.78
N SER A 202 -6.93 -4.67 17.00
CA SER A 202 -7.79 -3.59 17.50
C SER A 202 -7.74 -2.38 16.58
N TRP A 203 -6.52 -2.01 16.16
CA TRP A 203 -6.33 -0.93 15.21
C TRP A 203 -6.97 -1.23 13.85
N LEU A 204 -6.77 -2.41 13.27
CA LEU A 204 -7.39 -2.82 12.00
C LEU A 204 -8.92 -2.76 12.07
N LYS A 205 -9.53 -3.19 13.18
CA LYS A 205 -10.97 -3.08 13.41
C LYS A 205 -11.42 -1.62 13.53
N GLU A 206 -10.62 -0.75 14.12
CA GLU A 206 -10.89 0.69 14.12
C GLU A 206 -10.83 1.28 12.70
N MET A 207 -9.81 0.93 11.91
CA MET A 207 -9.68 1.35 10.51
C MET A 207 -10.86 0.86 9.66
N GLN A 208 -11.33 -0.36 9.90
CA GLN A 208 -12.53 -0.93 9.29
C GLN A 208 -13.77 -0.08 9.60
N ARG A 209 -14.05 0.19 10.89
CA ARG A 209 -15.19 1.01 11.34
C ARG A 209 -15.15 2.42 10.74
N ASN A 210 -13.95 2.96 10.54
CA ASN A 210 -13.72 4.27 9.93
C ASN A 210 -13.71 4.26 8.39
N LYS A 211 -14.05 3.12 7.75
CA LYS A 211 -14.16 2.96 6.28
C LYS A 211 -12.83 3.13 5.53
N MET A 212 -11.71 3.00 6.23
CA MET A 212 -10.38 3.27 5.67
C MET A 212 -9.75 2.06 4.98
N LEU A 213 -10.27 0.86 5.25
CA LEU A 213 -9.79 -0.38 4.62
C LEU A 213 -10.55 -0.77 3.35
N ARG A 214 -11.49 0.06 2.89
CA ARG A 214 -12.34 -0.23 1.71
C ARG A 214 -11.52 -0.46 0.45
N LEU A 215 -10.38 0.21 0.29
CA LEU A 215 -9.51 0.05 -0.88
C LEU A 215 -8.90 -1.34 -0.97
N PHE A 216 -8.75 -2.03 0.16
CA PHE A 216 -8.28 -3.41 0.23
C PHE A 216 -9.42 -4.43 0.18
N GLY A 217 -10.66 -3.99 -0.05
CA GLY A 217 -11.82 -4.87 -0.15
C GLY A 217 -12.40 -5.29 1.20
N ILE A 218 -12.09 -4.55 2.27
CA ILE A 218 -12.63 -4.80 3.62
C ILE A 218 -13.81 -3.84 3.85
N ALA A 219 -15.00 -4.40 4.08
CA ALA A 219 -16.23 -3.65 4.34
C ALA A 219 -16.28 -3.08 5.76
N GLU A 220 -17.19 -2.13 6.00
CA GLU A 220 -17.30 -1.37 7.27
C GLU A 220 -17.72 -2.24 8.46
N THR A 221 -18.47 -3.31 8.19
CA THR A 221 -18.88 -4.33 9.14
C THR A 221 -18.35 -5.68 8.71
N ASP A 222 -18.17 -6.58 9.68
CA ASP A 222 -17.84 -7.97 9.39
C ASP A 222 -18.95 -8.59 8.52
N ASP A 223 -18.54 -9.34 7.49
CA ASP A 223 -19.40 -9.92 6.45
C ASP A 223 -20.29 -8.90 5.70
N GLY A 224 -20.02 -7.60 5.84
CA GLY A 224 -20.72 -6.54 5.12
C GLY A 224 -20.36 -6.51 3.64
N GLU A 225 -21.28 -6.00 2.82
CA GLU A 225 -20.96 -5.70 1.43
C GLU A 225 -20.08 -4.45 1.34
N LEU A 226 -19.12 -4.47 0.40
CA LEU A 226 -18.39 -3.26 0.06
C LEU A 226 -19.36 -2.22 -0.49
N TYR A 227 -19.37 -1.04 0.10
CA TYR A 227 -20.10 0.08 -0.47
C TYR A 227 -19.50 0.42 -1.85
N VAL A 228 -20.27 0.13 -2.90
CA VAL A 228 -20.04 0.59 -4.27
C VAL A 228 -21.05 1.68 -4.53
N SER A 229 -20.60 2.92 -4.78
CA SER A 229 -21.47 4.03 -5.14
C SER A 229 -22.24 3.70 -6.43
N GLU A 230 -23.46 4.22 -6.57
CA GLU A 230 -24.32 3.92 -7.73
C GLU A 230 -23.63 4.18 -9.08
N HIS A 231 -22.80 5.23 -9.16
CA HIS A 231 -22.05 5.56 -10.37
C HIS A 231 -21.01 4.51 -10.78
N ALA A 232 -20.62 3.60 -9.86
CA ALA A 232 -19.61 2.57 -10.08
C ALA A 232 -20.22 1.16 -10.24
N ARG A 233 -21.55 1.05 -10.18
CA ARG A 233 -22.28 -0.22 -10.36
C ARG A 233 -22.64 -0.50 -11.83
N ASN A 234 -22.45 0.47 -12.72
CA ASN A 234 -22.85 0.41 -14.14
C ASN A 234 -21.65 0.60 -15.06
#